data_AF-A0A1A2GF36-F1
#
_entry.id   AF-A0A1A2GF36-F1
#
_cell.length_a   1.000
_cell.length_b   1.000
_cell.length_c   1.000
_cell.angle_alpha   90.00
_cell.angle_beta   90.00
_cell.angle_gamma   90.00
#
_symmetry.space_group_name_H-M   'P 1'
#
loop_
_entity.id
_entity.type
_entity.pdbx_description
1 polymer ?
#
loop_
_entity_poly.entity_id
_entity_poly.type
_entity_poly.pdbx_seq_one_letter_code
_entity_poly.pdbx_strand_id
1 'polypeptide(L)'
;MIKAWNDIKDRADDTSPDQGGEFETKVALTDNIPFRFVLTHATQDEDTQLQRQIAATPRTYILGGHDHDIQYVDYSGTIFIGKNLSNAETIRVMLPLAGGRSACNEVYAAYQRLQKRQRNKRFLYPQDLEAVLLTVSDLDSDVLRERIQEQNPAEGSELKDVLNKARCEYDIPAFELTYEDHDMSDVAADEIIQAAIAKVELSDDDKLVRNFTGITALEARDHYIRKDATNMGVLVAECVRREAEAQLNQKGHRPAGAPAPVIALINSGAFRCDSELKPELKLRDLRETFLYDDDKAIMVLKVSAEVVRELVKHGTQETKKGTGAYPQLAGGWKTAKGDVWLAISSFLLIRADNNDGYNEVLQKFWKLPDAEATAEKALKEASDVRFSITDAVKNNAQAVPANKLPKQARKTVKGEAEILRLLQAYLKAFHENISPDDSNFPNKETWLESKVPIDQPAIREARDAVRGFLEERGTVKKYKDVAATLNKGAQWKDDARVAWTNARKELLELRGSLRSQDDPAFSTGDSYFRLFNAAVRGIPGWGLLPALT
;
A
#
# COMPACT_ATOMS: atom_id res chain seq x y z
N MET A 1 22.73 -7.56 15.18
CA MET A 1 21.85 -7.24 14.04
C MET A 1 22.46 -7.59 12.69
N ILE A 2 23.56 -6.97 12.24
CA ILE A 2 24.16 -7.25 10.91
C ILE A 2 24.59 -8.72 10.74
N LYS A 3 25.11 -9.37 11.79
CA LYS A 3 25.48 -10.79 11.75
C LYS A 3 24.26 -11.73 11.66
N ALA A 4 23.17 -11.42 12.39
CA ALA A 4 21.92 -12.17 12.33
C ALA A 4 21.20 -11.97 10.97
N TRP A 5 21.36 -10.80 10.36
CA TRP A 5 20.88 -10.51 9.00
C TRP A 5 21.63 -11.35 7.96
N ASN A 6 22.96 -11.46 8.07
CA ASN A 6 23.75 -12.28 7.15
C ASN A 6 23.43 -13.78 7.30
N ASP A 7 23.23 -14.28 8.53
CA ASP A 7 22.85 -15.69 8.76
C ASP A 7 21.42 -16.03 8.25
N ILE A 8 20.51 -15.05 8.17
CA ILE A 8 19.17 -15.21 7.58
C ILE A 8 19.22 -15.10 6.06
N LYS A 9 20.00 -14.16 5.53
CA LYS A 9 20.20 -13.97 4.09
C LYS A 9 20.83 -15.20 3.44
N ASP A 10 21.87 -15.76 4.07
CA ASP A 10 22.58 -16.95 3.56
C ASP A 10 21.70 -18.23 3.60
N ARG A 11 20.56 -18.21 4.31
CA ARG A 11 19.55 -19.29 4.31
C ARG A 11 18.38 -19.04 3.37
N ALA A 12 18.10 -17.79 3.04
CA ALA A 12 17.04 -17.40 2.11
C ALA A 12 17.48 -17.57 0.64
N ASP A 13 18.78 -17.43 0.37
CA ASP A 13 19.36 -17.60 -0.98
C ASP A 13 19.35 -19.08 -1.48
N ASP A 14 18.97 -20.06 -0.64
CA ASP A 14 18.97 -21.49 -0.97
C ASP A 14 17.57 -22.04 -1.34
N THR A 15 16.53 -21.20 -1.40
CA THR A 15 15.17 -21.62 -1.78
C THR A 15 14.55 -20.69 -2.81
N SER A 16 14.67 -21.05 -4.10
CA SER A 16 13.88 -20.43 -5.16
C SER A 16 12.38 -20.71 -4.98
N PRO A 17 11.45 -19.85 -5.43
CA PRO A 17 10.03 -19.93 -5.09
C PRO A 17 9.22 -20.96 -5.90
N ASP A 18 9.85 -21.86 -6.66
CA ASP A 18 9.19 -22.49 -7.81
C ASP A 18 8.52 -23.85 -7.56
N GLN A 19 8.38 -24.31 -6.33
CA GLN A 19 7.54 -25.47 -6.03
C GLN A 19 6.74 -25.21 -4.77
N GLY A 20 5.46 -25.62 -4.76
CA GLY A 20 4.55 -25.54 -3.63
C GLY A 20 4.99 -26.38 -2.43
N GLY A 21 6.17 -26.08 -1.90
CA GLY A 21 6.72 -26.63 -0.69
C GLY A 21 6.04 -25.96 0.49
N GLU A 22 5.55 -26.79 1.39
CA GLU A 22 5.26 -26.39 2.76
C GLU A 22 6.44 -25.57 3.28
N PHE A 23 6.21 -24.32 3.68
CA PHE A 23 7.20 -23.52 4.40
C PHE A 23 7.49 -24.20 5.75
N GLU A 24 8.35 -25.22 5.78
CA GLU A 24 8.93 -25.75 7.01
C GLU A 24 10.01 -24.78 7.52
N THR A 25 9.62 -23.57 7.91
CA THR A 25 10.45 -22.76 8.80
C THR A 25 10.23 -23.24 10.23
N LYS A 26 10.84 -24.38 10.58
CA LYS A 26 11.17 -24.69 11.98
C LYS A 26 12.32 -23.79 12.41
N VAL A 27 12.05 -22.49 12.54
CA VAL A 27 12.92 -21.62 13.33
C VAL A 27 12.78 -22.13 14.76
N ALA A 28 13.83 -22.79 15.26
CA ALA A 28 13.95 -23.07 16.68
C ALA A 28 14.06 -21.72 17.41
N LEU A 29 12.91 -21.17 17.80
CA LEU A 29 12.77 -19.90 18.51
C LEU A 29 13.12 -20.13 19.99
N THR A 30 14.40 -20.33 20.29
CA THR A 30 14.89 -20.55 21.66
C THR A 30 15.45 -19.30 22.33
N ASP A 31 15.44 -18.15 21.66
CA ASP A 31 15.96 -16.91 22.24
C ASP A 31 14.81 -16.08 22.85
N ASN A 32 15.02 -15.63 24.10
CA ASN A 32 14.16 -14.72 24.88
C ASN A 32 14.08 -13.31 24.23
N ILE A 33 13.62 -13.25 22.98
CA ILE A 33 13.48 -12.02 22.21
C ILE A 33 12.19 -11.30 22.63
N PRO A 34 12.26 -10.01 23.04
CA PRO A 34 11.10 -9.27 23.54
C PRO A 34 10.04 -8.98 22.46
N PHE A 35 10.46 -8.72 21.22
CA PHE A 35 9.57 -8.37 20.11
C PHE A 35 10.06 -8.98 18.80
N ARG A 36 9.13 -9.46 17.95
CA ARG A 36 9.44 -10.00 16.63
C ARG A 36 8.68 -9.21 15.58
N PHE A 37 9.40 -8.66 14.61
CA PHE A 37 8.82 -7.96 13.46
C PHE A 37 9.09 -8.77 12.20
N VAL A 38 8.03 -9.17 11.53
CA VAL A 38 8.03 -9.87 10.24
C VAL A 38 7.54 -8.86 9.21
N LEU A 39 8.42 -8.46 8.30
CA LEU A 39 8.08 -7.51 7.24
C LEU A 39 7.71 -8.29 5.97
N THR A 40 6.53 -8.06 5.41
CA THR A 40 6.04 -8.77 4.23
C THR A 40 5.60 -7.80 3.13
N HIS A 41 5.76 -8.24 1.88
CA HIS A 41 5.13 -7.63 0.72
C HIS A 41 4.07 -8.58 0.15
N ALA A 42 3.33 -9.23 1.04
CA ALA A 42 2.29 -10.20 0.72
C ALA A 42 0.89 -9.57 0.88
N THR A 43 -0.12 -10.21 0.31
CA THR A 43 -1.53 -9.84 0.50
C THR A 43 -2.01 -10.16 1.93
N GLN A 44 -3.17 -9.64 2.33
CA GLN A 44 -3.80 -9.95 3.61
C GLN A 44 -4.00 -11.46 3.81
N ASP A 45 -4.47 -12.17 2.78
CA ASP A 45 -4.78 -13.60 2.88
C ASP A 45 -3.51 -14.43 3.07
N GLU A 46 -2.43 -14.06 2.41
CA GLU A 46 -1.11 -14.69 2.55
C GLU A 46 -0.52 -14.44 3.95
N ASP A 47 -0.62 -13.21 4.47
CA ASP A 47 -0.21 -12.91 5.85
C ASP A 47 -1.03 -13.67 6.89
N THR A 48 -2.33 -13.87 6.63
CA THR A 48 -3.21 -14.67 7.50
C THR A 48 -2.80 -16.14 7.48
N GLN A 49 -2.33 -16.66 6.34
CA GLN A 49 -1.77 -18.00 6.25
C GLN A 49 -0.42 -18.09 6.98
N LEU A 50 0.45 -17.10 6.80
CA LEU A 50 1.74 -17.00 7.49
C LEU A 50 1.56 -16.97 9.01
N GLN A 51 0.58 -16.23 9.52
CA GLN A 51 0.22 -16.19 10.95
C GLN A 51 -0.06 -17.58 11.52
N ARG A 52 -0.68 -18.49 10.74
CA ARG A 52 -0.98 -19.86 11.16
C ARG A 52 0.25 -20.77 11.17
N GLN A 53 1.28 -20.42 10.39
CA GLN A 53 2.51 -21.19 10.24
C GLN A 53 3.57 -20.77 11.26
N ILE A 54 3.59 -19.50 11.66
CA ILE A 54 4.48 -19.02 12.71
C ILE A 54 4.03 -19.64 14.04
N ALA A 55 4.95 -20.38 14.68
CA ALA A 55 4.72 -20.91 16.02
C ALA A 55 4.21 -19.80 16.93
N ALA A 56 3.13 -20.05 17.69
CA ALA A 56 2.43 -19.07 18.53
C ALA A 56 3.35 -18.42 19.57
N THR A 57 4.18 -17.50 19.11
CA THR A 57 5.18 -16.77 19.86
C THR A 57 4.57 -15.41 20.16
N PRO A 58 4.29 -15.11 21.44
CA PRO A 58 3.73 -13.83 21.82
C PRO A 58 4.59 -12.66 21.30
N ARG A 59 3.96 -11.51 21.08
CA ARG A 59 4.62 -10.27 20.64
C ARG A 59 5.34 -10.40 19.30
N THR A 60 4.71 -11.13 18.38
CA THR A 60 5.08 -11.20 16.97
C THR A 60 4.14 -10.32 16.14
N TYR A 61 4.72 -9.50 15.27
CA TYR A 61 4.07 -8.50 14.43
C TYR A 61 4.37 -8.80 12.98
N ILE A 62 3.35 -9.05 12.18
CA ILE A 62 3.44 -9.16 10.72
C ILE A 62 3.01 -7.81 10.14
N LEU A 63 3.93 -7.11 9.47
CA LEU A 63 3.76 -5.74 8.98
C LEU A 63 4.11 -5.65 7.50
N GLY A 64 3.47 -4.74 6.77
CA GLY A 64 3.73 -4.47 5.36
C GLY A 64 2.51 -4.75 4.49
N GLY A 65 2.67 -4.96 3.18
CA GLY A 65 1.52 -5.19 2.29
C GLY A 65 1.77 -5.01 0.81
N HIS A 66 1.16 -5.88 0.00
CA HIS A 66 0.99 -5.69 -1.44
C HIS A 66 -0.34 -4.98 -1.78
N ASP A 67 -1.34 -5.09 -0.89
CA ASP A 67 -2.67 -4.57 -1.12
C ASP A 67 -2.68 -3.04 -0.99
N HIS A 68 -2.62 -2.37 -2.13
CA HIS A 68 -2.57 -0.90 -2.25
C HIS A 68 -3.85 -0.19 -1.75
N ASP A 69 -4.97 -0.91 -1.68
CA ASP A 69 -6.30 -0.34 -1.47
C ASP A 69 -6.92 -0.62 -0.08
N ILE A 70 -6.20 -1.32 0.80
CA ILE A 70 -6.74 -1.78 2.08
C ILE A 70 -5.90 -1.34 3.27
N GLN A 71 -6.60 -0.94 4.32
CA GLN A 71 -6.08 -0.81 5.67
C GLN A 71 -6.69 -1.96 6.47
N TYR A 72 -5.84 -2.80 7.06
CA TYR A 72 -6.29 -3.99 7.78
C TYR A 72 -5.47 -4.18 9.05
N VAL A 73 -6.17 -4.47 10.14
CA VAL A 73 -5.56 -4.85 11.40
C VAL A 73 -6.26 -6.08 11.96
N ASP A 74 -5.49 -7.13 12.19
CA ASP A 74 -5.97 -8.32 12.88
C ASP A 74 -5.55 -8.32 14.35
N TYR A 75 -6.54 -8.23 15.23
CA TYR A 75 -6.37 -8.34 16.68
C TYR A 75 -6.80 -9.72 17.23
N SER A 76 -7.20 -10.66 16.37
CA SER A 76 -7.85 -11.91 16.78
C SER A 76 -6.91 -12.97 17.34
N GLY A 77 -5.58 -12.76 17.25
CA GLY A 77 -4.56 -13.73 17.65
C GLY A 77 -3.47 -13.20 18.59
N THR A 78 -2.58 -14.09 19.02
CA THR A 78 -1.32 -13.76 19.75
C THR A 78 -0.26 -13.13 18.84
N ILE A 79 -0.47 -13.22 17.53
CA ILE A 79 0.33 -12.62 16.47
C ILE A 79 -0.52 -11.55 15.81
N PHE A 80 0.00 -10.33 15.74
CA PHE A 80 -0.68 -9.17 15.18
C PHE A 80 -0.36 -9.03 13.70
N ILE A 81 -1.37 -8.76 12.87
CA ILE A 81 -1.18 -8.43 11.44
C ILE A 81 -1.56 -6.97 11.23
N GLY A 82 -0.64 -6.19 10.67
CA GLY A 82 -0.86 -4.80 10.35
C GLY A 82 -0.56 -4.49 8.88
N LYS A 83 -1.61 -4.22 8.10
CA LYS A 83 -1.52 -3.67 6.74
C LYS A 83 -1.73 -2.17 6.76
N ASN A 84 -0.92 -1.47 5.99
CA ASN A 84 -1.00 -0.03 5.74
C ASN A 84 -1.37 0.21 4.28
N LEU A 85 -2.01 1.34 4.00
CA LEU A 85 -2.12 1.84 2.63
C LEU A 85 -0.72 2.19 2.10
N SER A 86 -0.49 1.93 0.81
CA SER A 86 0.82 2.11 0.17
C SER A 86 1.24 3.58 0.03
N ASN A 87 2.49 3.81 -0.39
CA ASN A 87 3.00 5.11 -0.82
C ASN A 87 2.84 6.25 0.21
N ALA A 88 3.10 5.94 1.48
CA ALA A 88 3.03 6.87 2.61
C ALA A 88 1.63 7.46 2.91
N GLU A 89 0.55 6.87 2.37
CA GLU A 89 -0.82 7.25 2.74
C GLU A 89 -1.14 6.99 4.23
N THR A 90 -0.47 6.00 4.84
CA THR A 90 -0.58 5.72 6.28
C THR A 90 0.77 5.31 6.88
N ILE A 91 1.08 5.88 8.05
CA ILE A 91 2.26 5.55 8.87
C ILE A 91 1.75 4.91 10.15
N ARG A 92 2.10 3.64 10.41
CA ARG A 92 1.73 3.02 11.69
C ARG A 92 2.85 3.18 12.70
N VAL A 93 2.57 3.87 13.80
CA VAL A 93 3.50 4.01 14.92
C VAL A 93 3.12 2.99 15.99
N MET A 94 3.96 1.97 16.11
CA MET A 94 3.80 0.93 17.11
C MET A 94 4.76 1.21 18.26
N LEU A 95 4.22 1.29 19.48
CA LEU A 95 5.01 1.37 20.70
C LEU A 95 5.04 -0.01 21.38
N PRO A 96 6.03 -0.87 21.07
CA PRO A 96 6.17 -2.16 21.74
C PRO A 96 6.50 -1.95 23.22
N LEU A 97 5.66 -2.45 24.14
CA LEU A 97 5.87 -2.27 25.59
C LEU A 97 6.57 -3.47 26.22
N ALA A 98 7.72 -3.21 26.85
CA ALA A 98 8.36 -4.17 27.74
C ALA A 98 7.57 -4.26 29.06
N GLY A 99 7.48 -5.46 29.63
CA GLY A 99 6.66 -5.71 30.83
C GLY A 99 5.16 -5.52 30.58
N GLY A 100 4.71 -5.64 29.32
CA GLY A 100 3.31 -5.63 28.91
C GLY A 100 2.54 -6.89 29.33
N ARG A 101 1.25 -6.97 28.98
CA ARG A 101 0.33 -8.06 29.40
C ARG A 101 0.87 -9.47 29.11
N SER A 102 1.44 -9.71 27.95
CA SER A 102 2.04 -10.98 27.51
C SER A 102 3.22 -11.37 28.39
N ALA A 103 4.12 -10.43 28.70
CA ALA A 103 5.22 -10.67 29.64
C ALA A 103 4.69 -10.98 31.05
N CYS A 104 3.70 -10.22 31.55
CA CYS A 104 3.06 -10.53 32.84
C CYS A 104 2.40 -11.91 32.86
N ASN A 105 1.72 -12.31 31.78
CA ASN A 105 1.10 -13.62 31.67
C ASN A 105 2.14 -14.75 31.65
N GLU A 106 3.28 -14.54 31.00
CA GLU A 106 4.39 -15.49 30.95
C GLU A 106 5.03 -15.69 32.33
N VAL A 107 5.30 -14.60 33.05
CA VAL A 107 5.77 -14.64 34.45
C VAL A 107 4.74 -15.33 35.36
N TYR A 108 3.45 -15.05 35.17
CA TYR A 108 2.40 -15.71 35.96
C TYR A 108 2.26 -17.20 35.64
N ALA A 109 2.44 -17.59 34.37
CA ALA A 109 2.50 -18.99 33.97
C ALA A 109 3.74 -19.70 34.55
N ALA A 110 4.87 -19.01 34.63
CA ALA A 110 6.07 -19.50 35.31
C ALA A 110 5.83 -19.71 36.82
N TYR A 111 5.21 -18.74 37.49
CA TYR A 111 4.77 -18.87 38.89
C TYR A 111 3.87 -20.09 39.10
N GLN A 112 2.85 -20.27 38.26
CA GLN A 112 1.96 -21.44 38.34
C GLN A 112 2.70 -22.77 38.13
N ARG A 113 3.69 -22.80 37.23
CA ARG A 113 4.55 -23.97 37.00
C ARG A 113 5.42 -24.28 38.24
N LEU A 114 6.00 -23.27 38.87
CA LEU A 114 6.76 -23.43 40.11
C LEU A 114 5.88 -23.94 41.25
N GLN A 115 4.68 -23.38 41.42
CA GLN A 115 3.71 -23.82 42.42
C GLN A 115 3.30 -25.28 42.21
N LYS A 116 3.08 -25.71 40.97
CA LYS A 116 2.78 -27.11 40.64
C LYS A 116 3.94 -28.06 40.97
N ARG A 117 5.19 -27.62 40.77
CA ARG A 117 6.40 -28.40 41.06
C ARG A 117 6.71 -28.50 42.56
N GLN A 118 6.42 -27.45 43.33
CA GLN A 118 6.73 -27.38 44.76
C GLN A 118 5.47 -27.08 45.58
N ARG A 119 4.52 -28.02 45.57
CA ARG A 119 3.14 -27.84 46.08
C ARG A 119 3.02 -27.34 47.51
N ASN A 120 4.04 -27.57 48.35
CA ASN A 120 4.01 -27.22 49.78
C ASN A 120 4.92 -26.02 50.13
N LYS A 121 5.59 -25.40 49.14
CA LYS A 121 6.44 -24.23 49.38
C LYS A 121 5.61 -22.96 49.26
N ARG A 122 5.78 -22.05 50.22
CA ARG A 122 5.36 -20.65 50.07
C ARG A 122 6.43 -19.89 49.29
N PHE A 123 6.01 -19.17 48.25
CA PHE A 123 6.89 -18.35 47.43
C PHE A 123 6.82 -16.90 47.90
N LEU A 124 7.96 -16.32 48.24
CA LEU A 124 8.07 -15.04 48.93
C LEU A 124 8.90 -14.04 48.13
N TYR A 125 8.56 -12.76 48.27
CA TYR A 125 9.38 -11.64 47.79
C TYR A 125 10.45 -11.24 48.82
N PRO A 126 11.70 -10.93 48.42
CA PRO A 126 12.24 -10.98 47.06
C PRO A 126 12.81 -12.36 46.67
N GLN A 127 12.84 -13.34 47.59
CA GLN A 127 13.66 -14.55 47.47
C GLN A 127 13.33 -15.40 46.23
N ASP A 128 12.05 -15.47 45.84
CA ASP A 128 11.58 -16.30 44.73
C ASP A 128 11.32 -15.51 43.43
N LEU A 129 11.54 -14.20 43.42
CA LEU A 129 11.21 -13.34 42.28
C LEU A 129 12.00 -13.68 41.01
N GLU A 130 13.32 -13.84 41.12
CA GLU A 130 14.16 -14.08 39.95
C GLU A 130 13.83 -15.42 39.25
N ALA A 131 13.35 -16.42 40.01
CA ALA A 131 12.98 -17.72 39.44
C ALA A 131 11.81 -17.64 38.45
N VAL A 132 10.94 -16.63 38.56
CA VAL A 132 9.83 -16.39 37.62
C VAL A 132 10.18 -15.38 36.53
N LEU A 133 11.16 -14.49 36.76
CA LEU A 133 11.60 -13.52 35.75
C LEU A 133 12.48 -14.16 34.67
N LEU A 134 13.24 -15.23 34.99
CA LEU A 134 14.08 -15.96 34.02
C LEU A 134 13.32 -16.50 32.79
N THR A 135 11.99 -16.57 32.83
CA THR A 135 11.19 -17.05 31.70
C THR A 135 10.83 -15.97 30.69
N VAL A 136 11.12 -14.69 30.97
CA VAL A 136 10.90 -13.58 30.03
C VAL A 136 12.22 -13.00 29.56
N SER A 137 12.19 -12.01 28.65
CA SER A 137 13.41 -11.32 28.20
C SER A 137 14.04 -10.52 29.34
N ASP A 138 15.34 -10.21 29.21
CA ASP A 138 16.05 -9.36 30.18
C ASP A 138 15.38 -7.98 30.28
N LEU A 139 14.96 -7.42 29.14
CA LEU A 139 14.25 -6.14 29.08
C LEU A 139 12.91 -6.18 29.83
N ASP A 140 12.15 -7.26 29.70
CA ASP A 140 10.91 -7.44 30.47
C ASP A 140 11.19 -7.64 31.96
N SER A 141 12.23 -8.39 32.27
CA SER A 141 12.66 -8.66 33.64
C SER A 141 13.02 -7.36 34.36
N ASP A 142 13.76 -6.47 33.70
CA ASP A 142 14.17 -5.18 34.25
C ASP A 142 12.97 -4.27 34.52
N VAL A 143 12.08 -4.11 33.55
CA VAL A 143 10.86 -3.28 33.72
C VAL A 143 9.93 -3.84 34.78
N LEU A 144 9.73 -5.16 34.82
CA LEU A 144 8.91 -5.79 35.85
C LEU A 144 9.55 -5.65 37.24
N ARG A 145 10.88 -5.73 37.33
CA ARG A 145 11.61 -5.53 38.59
C ARG A 145 11.45 -4.11 39.10
N GLU A 146 11.64 -3.11 38.25
CA GLU A 146 11.42 -1.70 38.58
C GLU A 146 9.98 -1.46 39.04
N ARG A 147 8.98 -1.91 38.26
CA ARG A 147 7.56 -1.76 38.62
C ARG A 147 7.19 -2.45 39.93
N ILE A 148 7.79 -3.61 40.22
CA ILE A 148 7.61 -4.29 41.51
C ILE A 148 8.25 -3.50 42.65
N GLN A 149 9.44 -2.93 42.44
CA GLN A 149 10.12 -2.10 43.44
C GLN A 149 9.35 -0.82 43.75
N GLU A 150 8.77 -0.15 42.74
CA GLU A 150 7.95 1.05 42.90
C GLU A 150 6.73 0.84 43.81
N GLN A 151 6.20 -0.39 43.85
CA GLN A 151 5.09 -0.75 44.74
C GLN A 151 5.51 -0.87 46.20
N ASN A 152 6.81 -0.85 46.48
CA ASN A 152 7.42 -1.00 47.81
C ASN A 152 6.84 -2.19 48.61
N PRO A 153 6.86 -3.42 48.06
CA PRO A 153 6.34 -4.60 48.76
C PRO A 153 7.21 -4.94 49.97
N ALA A 154 6.56 -5.30 51.08
CA ALA A 154 7.28 -5.75 52.28
C ALA A 154 8.03 -7.06 52.00
N GLU A 155 9.26 -7.19 52.52
CA GLU A 155 9.98 -8.46 52.50
C GLU A 155 9.16 -9.56 53.19
N GLY A 156 9.10 -10.74 52.57
CA GLY A 156 8.26 -11.85 53.01
C GLY A 156 6.81 -11.80 52.54
N SER A 157 6.42 -10.82 51.70
CA SER A 157 5.09 -10.81 51.04
C SER A 157 4.92 -12.03 50.12
N GLU A 158 3.69 -12.54 50.00
CA GLU A 158 3.39 -13.63 49.06
C GLU A 158 3.64 -13.16 47.62
N LEU A 159 4.50 -13.88 46.88
CA LEU A 159 4.94 -13.48 45.54
C LEU A 159 3.77 -13.29 44.57
N LYS A 160 2.70 -14.09 44.73
CA LYS A 160 1.47 -13.96 43.93
C LYS A 160 0.85 -12.57 44.03
N ASP A 161 0.80 -12.00 45.23
CA ASP A 161 0.17 -10.71 45.46
C ASP A 161 1.02 -9.58 44.90
N VAL A 162 2.34 -9.72 45.00
CA VAL A 162 3.31 -8.80 44.38
C VAL A 162 3.18 -8.82 42.84
N LEU A 163 3.11 -10.01 42.23
CA LEU A 163 2.95 -10.15 40.78
C LEU A 163 1.59 -9.62 40.27
N ASN A 164 0.50 -9.84 41.03
CA ASN A 164 -0.83 -9.35 40.66
C ASN A 164 -0.90 -7.82 40.64
N LYS A 165 -0.21 -7.15 41.57
CA LYS A 165 -0.15 -5.69 41.61
C LYS A 165 0.74 -5.09 40.53
N ALA A 166 1.75 -5.83 40.05
CA ALA A 166 2.63 -5.44 38.94
C ALA A 166 2.05 -5.66 37.53
N ARG A 167 0.81 -6.17 37.44
CA ARG A 167 0.20 -6.58 36.17
C ARG A 167 -0.08 -5.38 35.26
N CYS A 168 0.24 -5.54 33.98
CA CYS A 168 -0.19 -4.62 32.91
C CYS A 168 -1.34 -5.23 32.11
N GLU A 169 -2.30 -4.40 31.70
CA GLU A 169 -3.50 -4.83 30.96
C GLU A 169 -3.31 -4.82 29.42
N TYR A 170 -2.25 -4.18 28.93
CA TYR A 170 -2.01 -3.99 27.50
C TYR A 170 -0.60 -4.45 27.08
N ASP A 171 -0.48 -4.95 25.85
CA ASP A 171 0.80 -5.34 25.25
C ASP A 171 1.40 -4.25 24.38
N ILE A 172 0.55 -3.55 23.64
CA ILE A 172 0.94 -2.52 22.67
C ILE A 172 -0.19 -1.49 22.63
N PRO A 173 0.10 -0.20 22.86
CA PRO A 173 -0.67 0.85 22.24
C PRO A 173 -0.14 1.01 20.81
N ALA A 174 -0.92 0.51 19.85
CA ALA A 174 -0.66 0.72 18.43
C ALA A 174 -1.45 1.96 18.02
N PHE A 175 -0.74 3.02 17.64
CA PHE A 175 -1.34 4.23 17.11
C PHE A 175 -1.17 4.19 15.61
N GLU A 176 -2.27 4.33 14.90
CA GLU A 176 -2.18 4.61 13.49
C GLU A 176 -2.01 6.12 13.33
N LEU A 177 -0.94 6.53 12.65
CA LEU A 177 -0.81 7.88 12.13
C LEU A 177 -1.19 7.83 10.66
N THR A 178 -2.44 8.15 10.40
CA THR A 178 -2.91 8.47 9.07
C THR A 178 -2.29 9.79 8.61
N TYR A 179 -2.40 10.09 7.32
CA TYR A 179 -2.00 11.40 6.77
C TYR A 179 -2.62 12.60 7.52
N GLU A 180 -3.75 12.39 8.18
CA GLU A 180 -4.50 13.42 8.90
C GLU A 180 -4.17 13.49 10.41
N ASP A 181 -3.27 12.63 10.90
CA ASP A 181 -2.67 12.75 12.25
C ASP A 181 -1.39 13.63 12.23
N HIS A 182 -1.08 14.20 11.06
CA HIS A 182 -0.04 15.20 10.90
C HIS A 182 -0.56 16.56 11.37
N ASP A 183 -0.26 16.94 12.61
CA ASP A 183 -0.37 18.33 13.04
C ASP A 183 0.66 19.19 12.26
N MET A 184 0.42 20.50 12.16
CA MET A 184 1.50 21.39 11.70
C MET A 184 2.71 21.14 12.59
N SER A 185 3.87 20.81 11.99
CA SER A 185 5.12 20.75 12.73
C SER A 185 5.28 22.05 13.51
N ASP A 186 5.67 21.95 14.79
CA ASP A 186 6.14 23.10 15.56
C ASP A 186 7.05 23.93 14.65
N VAL A 187 6.90 25.25 14.62
CA VAL A 187 7.68 26.15 13.76
C VAL A 187 9.18 25.84 13.86
N ALA A 188 9.68 25.48 15.05
CA ALA A 188 11.07 25.07 15.24
C ALA A 188 11.40 23.69 14.61
N ALA A 189 10.46 22.75 14.66
CA ALA A 189 10.60 21.44 14.00
C ALA A 189 10.46 21.57 12.47
N ASP A 190 9.58 22.44 11.98
CA ASP A 190 9.43 22.74 10.55
C ASP A 190 10.73 23.34 10.02
N GLU A 191 11.35 24.31 10.71
CA GLU A 191 12.65 24.86 10.29
C GLU A 191 13.75 23.78 10.22
N ILE A 192 13.76 22.83 11.17
CA ILE A 192 14.71 21.70 11.17
C ILE A 192 14.41 20.72 10.03
N ILE A 193 13.13 20.41 9.81
CA ILE A 193 12.68 19.50 8.75
C ILE A 193 12.90 20.15 7.38
N GLN A 194 12.51 21.40 7.15
CA GLN A 194 12.81 22.16 5.94
C GLN A 194 14.31 22.30 5.72
N ALA A 195 15.12 22.51 6.77
CA ALA A 195 16.58 22.52 6.63
C ALA A 195 17.15 21.12 6.34
N ALA A 196 16.52 20.03 6.80
CA ALA A 196 16.91 18.66 6.51
C ALA A 196 16.46 18.24 5.09
N ILE A 197 15.24 18.60 4.70
CA ILE A 197 14.68 18.46 3.36
C ILE A 197 15.54 19.27 2.40
N ALA A 198 15.82 20.55 2.63
CA ALA A 198 16.71 21.36 1.78
C ALA A 198 18.16 20.84 1.71
N LYS A 199 18.60 20.01 2.66
CA LYS A 199 19.90 19.29 2.61
C LYS A 199 19.85 18.01 1.79
N VAL A 200 18.66 17.44 1.59
CA VAL A 200 18.42 16.17 0.88
C VAL A 200 17.77 16.40 -0.48
N GLU A 201 17.05 17.50 -0.66
CA GLU A 201 16.51 17.99 -1.93
C GLU A 201 17.68 18.19 -2.87
N LEU A 202 17.56 17.53 -4.01
CA LEU A 202 18.50 17.74 -5.08
C LEU A 202 18.25 19.17 -5.57
N SER A 203 19.33 19.95 -5.72
CA SER A 203 19.28 21.40 -6.04
C SER A 203 18.45 21.80 -7.27
N ASP A 204 17.92 20.83 -8.03
CA ASP A 204 17.12 21.01 -9.23
C ASP A 204 15.71 20.38 -9.16
N ASP A 205 15.22 19.94 -8.00
CA ASP A 205 13.89 19.32 -7.85
C ASP A 205 12.75 20.21 -8.35
N ASP A 206 12.79 21.51 -8.03
CA ASP A 206 11.81 22.50 -8.48
C ASP A 206 11.95 22.94 -9.94
N LYS A 207 12.97 22.43 -10.64
CA LYS A 207 13.19 22.79 -12.04
C LYS A 207 12.03 22.30 -12.89
N LEU A 208 11.34 23.25 -13.51
CA LEU A 208 10.27 22.96 -14.45
C LEU A 208 10.81 22.16 -15.64
N VAL A 209 10.26 20.97 -15.84
CA VAL A 209 10.50 20.15 -17.04
C VAL A 209 9.62 20.68 -18.17
N ARG A 210 8.31 20.86 -17.89
CA ARG A 210 7.36 21.42 -18.85
C ARG A 210 6.05 21.85 -18.20
N ASN A 211 5.47 22.94 -18.69
CA ASN A 211 4.09 23.33 -18.38
C ASN A 211 3.15 22.90 -19.53
N PHE A 212 2.12 22.11 -19.20
CA PHE A 212 1.09 21.60 -20.10
C PHE A 212 -0.19 22.45 -20.09
N THR A 213 -0.05 23.78 -20.04
CA THR A 213 -1.18 24.72 -19.98
C THR A 213 -2.26 24.37 -21.02
N GLY A 214 -3.49 24.13 -20.56
CA GLY A 214 -4.62 23.67 -21.39
C GLY A 214 -4.99 22.19 -21.23
N ILE A 215 -4.15 21.40 -20.55
CA ILE A 215 -4.52 20.10 -19.96
C ILE A 215 -4.84 20.35 -18.47
N THR A 216 -5.92 19.76 -17.96
CA THR A 216 -6.33 19.96 -16.56
C THR A 216 -5.35 19.33 -15.57
N ALA A 217 -4.81 18.14 -15.87
CA ALA A 217 -3.76 17.47 -15.09
C ALA A 217 -3.19 16.24 -15.84
N LEU A 218 -2.07 15.71 -15.34
CA LEU A 218 -1.39 14.50 -15.84
C LEU A 218 -1.74 13.30 -14.95
N GLU A 219 -2.41 12.31 -15.53
CA GLU A 219 -2.91 11.13 -14.84
C GLU A 219 -1.83 10.05 -14.67
N ALA A 220 -1.29 9.94 -13.46
CA ALA A 220 -0.32 8.91 -13.10
C ALA A 220 -0.86 7.85 -12.12
N ARG A 221 -2.08 8.02 -11.58
CA ARG A 221 -2.61 7.18 -10.50
C ARG A 221 -2.67 5.70 -10.90
N ASP A 222 -2.25 4.85 -9.97
CA ASP A 222 -2.07 3.41 -10.17
C ASP A 222 -3.30 2.73 -10.79
N HIS A 223 -4.49 3.03 -10.26
CA HIS A 223 -5.72 2.40 -10.70
C HIS A 223 -6.15 2.76 -12.12
N TYR A 224 -5.68 3.88 -12.67
CA TYR A 224 -5.92 4.28 -14.07
C TYR A 224 -4.80 3.79 -14.98
N ILE A 225 -3.54 4.05 -14.61
CA ILE A 225 -2.39 3.74 -15.46
C ILE A 225 -2.18 2.23 -15.65
N ARG A 226 -2.67 1.40 -14.74
CA ARG A 226 -2.66 -0.08 -14.83
C ARG A 226 -3.84 -0.68 -15.60
N LYS A 227 -4.76 0.14 -16.11
CA LYS A 227 -5.98 -0.35 -16.79
C LYS A 227 -6.12 0.20 -18.21
N ASP A 228 -5.73 1.45 -18.39
CA ASP A 228 -5.89 2.19 -19.63
C ASP A 228 -4.66 3.07 -19.92
N ALA A 229 -4.50 3.46 -21.19
CA ALA A 229 -3.48 4.42 -21.57
C ALA A 229 -3.83 5.80 -21.00
N THR A 230 -2.90 6.42 -20.26
CA THR A 230 -3.10 7.75 -19.66
C THR A 230 -2.33 8.82 -20.41
N ASN A 231 -2.69 10.09 -20.20
CA ASN A 231 -1.92 11.20 -20.78
C ASN A 231 -0.47 11.26 -20.28
N MET A 232 -0.23 10.99 -18.99
CA MET A 232 1.13 10.89 -18.42
C MET A 232 1.87 9.67 -18.99
N GLY A 233 1.24 8.50 -19.03
CA GLY A 233 1.85 7.29 -19.56
C GLY A 233 2.26 7.42 -21.03
N VAL A 234 1.38 7.99 -21.87
CA VAL A 234 1.68 8.24 -23.29
C VAL A 234 2.72 9.34 -23.48
N LEU A 235 2.71 10.39 -22.65
CA LEU A 235 3.74 11.42 -22.66
C LEU A 235 5.13 10.81 -22.43
N VAL A 236 5.26 9.99 -21.38
CA VAL A 236 6.52 9.34 -21.01
C VAL A 236 6.96 8.36 -22.10
N ALA A 237 6.05 7.53 -22.61
CA ALA A 237 6.37 6.61 -23.71
C ALA A 237 6.85 7.37 -24.96
N GLU A 238 6.24 8.50 -25.32
CA GLU A 238 6.69 9.30 -26.47
C GLU A 238 8.06 9.96 -26.23
N CYS A 239 8.36 10.38 -25.00
CA CYS A 239 9.69 10.89 -24.63
C CYS A 239 10.75 9.80 -24.74
N VAL A 240 10.49 8.61 -24.18
CA VAL A 240 11.39 7.45 -24.29
C VAL A 240 11.62 7.04 -25.74
N ARG A 241 10.56 7.04 -26.56
CA ARG A 241 10.67 6.75 -27.99
C ARG A 241 11.62 7.71 -28.71
N ARG A 242 11.51 9.02 -28.42
CA ARG A 242 12.34 10.06 -29.02
C ARG A 242 13.79 9.97 -28.58
N GLU A 243 14.02 9.71 -27.30
CA GLU A 243 15.36 9.51 -26.75
C GLU A 243 16.04 8.30 -27.40
N ALA A 244 15.34 7.15 -27.48
CA ALA A 244 15.84 5.97 -28.18
C ALA A 244 16.14 6.24 -29.65
N GLU A 245 15.26 6.96 -30.35
CA GLU A 245 15.46 7.38 -31.74
C GLU A 245 16.72 8.25 -31.91
N ALA A 246 16.91 9.24 -31.06
CA ALA A 246 18.07 10.12 -31.09
C ALA A 246 19.38 9.34 -30.84
N GLN A 247 19.42 8.49 -29.81
CA GLN A 247 20.61 7.72 -29.47
C GLN A 247 20.93 6.63 -30.51
N LEU A 248 19.93 5.95 -31.06
CA LEU A 248 20.13 4.99 -32.15
C LEU A 248 20.70 5.65 -33.41
N ASN A 249 20.23 6.86 -33.74
CA ASN A 249 20.76 7.63 -34.87
C ASN A 249 22.20 8.08 -34.60
N GLN A 250 22.49 8.60 -33.40
CA GLN A 250 23.83 9.05 -33.00
C GLN A 250 24.86 7.91 -33.05
N LYS A 251 24.46 6.70 -32.63
CA LYS A 251 25.31 5.50 -32.61
C LYS A 251 25.35 4.74 -33.94
N GLY A 252 24.67 5.23 -34.97
CA GLY A 252 24.70 4.64 -36.31
C GLY A 252 23.88 3.36 -36.48
N HIS A 253 23.03 3.00 -35.50
CA HIS A 253 22.14 1.83 -35.60
C HIS A 253 20.97 2.05 -36.56
N ARG A 254 20.61 3.30 -36.84
CA ARG A 254 19.48 3.66 -37.73
C ARG A 254 19.95 4.51 -38.93
N PRO A 255 20.01 3.94 -40.15
CA PRO A 255 20.42 4.66 -41.35
C PRO A 255 19.31 5.58 -41.90
N ALA A 256 19.71 6.69 -42.56
CA ALA A 256 18.81 7.78 -42.96
C ALA A 256 17.78 7.45 -44.06
N GLY A 257 18.00 6.42 -44.89
CA GLY A 257 17.19 6.18 -46.10
C GLY A 257 15.81 5.58 -45.88
N ALA A 258 15.64 4.75 -44.83
CA ALA A 258 14.37 4.14 -44.42
C ALA A 258 14.52 3.50 -43.03
N PRO A 259 14.72 4.29 -41.96
CA PRO A 259 15.01 3.73 -40.65
C PRO A 259 13.82 2.92 -40.13
N ALA A 260 14.08 1.74 -39.59
CA ALA A 260 13.08 0.96 -38.86
C ALA A 260 12.42 1.85 -37.78
N PRO A 261 11.09 1.75 -37.58
CA PRO A 261 10.39 2.58 -36.62
C PRO A 261 10.83 2.25 -35.18
N VAL A 262 10.80 3.26 -34.31
CA VAL A 262 11.03 3.09 -32.87
C VAL A 262 9.68 3.08 -32.16
N ILE A 263 9.46 2.07 -31.33
CA ILE A 263 8.29 1.91 -30.48
C ILE A 263 8.75 1.93 -29.04
N ALA A 264 8.04 2.65 -28.18
CA ALA A 264 8.26 2.59 -26.74
C ALA A 264 7.12 1.82 -26.07
N LEU A 265 7.49 0.95 -25.14
CA LEU A 265 6.59 0.22 -24.25
C LEU A 265 7.09 0.37 -22.82
N ILE A 266 6.39 1.15 -22.02
CA ILE A 266 6.67 1.30 -20.59
C ILE A 266 5.55 0.61 -19.83
N ASN A 267 5.87 -0.42 -19.05
CA ASN A 267 4.85 -1.05 -18.23
C ASN A 267 4.43 -0.10 -17.10
N SER A 268 3.15 -0.14 -16.74
CA SER A 268 2.53 0.71 -15.74
C SER A 268 3.15 0.57 -14.35
N GLY A 269 3.73 -0.59 -14.01
CA GLY A 269 4.44 -0.81 -12.74
C GLY A 269 5.76 -0.04 -12.62
N ALA A 270 6.25 0.59 -13.69
CA ALA A 270 7.36 1.52 -13.62
C ALA A 270 6.96 2.86 -12.96
N PHE A 271 5.66 3.20 -12.97
CA PHE A 271 5.11 4.41 -12.37
C PHE A 271 4.75 4.12 -10.91
N ARG A 272 5.28 4.92 -9.99
CA ARG A 272 5.12 4.82 -8.52
C ARG A 272 4.46 6.06 -7.93
N CYS A 273 3.64 6.74 -8.73
CA CYS A 273 2.88 7.91 -8.33
C CYS A 273 1.39 7.56 -8.23
N ASP A 274 0.82 7.69 -7.03
CA ASP A 274 -0.62 7.47 -6.78
C ASP A 274 -1.43 8.77 -6.85
N SER A 275 -0.88 9.80 -7.49
CA SER A 275 -1.47 11.13 -7.59
C SER A 275 -1.71 11.57 -9.03
N GLU A 276 -2.66 12.49 -9.18
CA GLU A 276 -2.84 13.24 -10.41
C GLU A 276 -1.87 14.41 -10.38
N LEU A 277 -0.89 14.42 -11.29
CA LEU A 277 0.17 15.43 -11.31
C LEU A 277 -0.34 16.73 -11.92
N LYS A 278 0.13 17.86 -11.38
CA LYS A 278 -0.23 19.19 -11.88
C LYS A 278 0.27 19.37 -13.32
N PRO A 279 -0.35 20.27 -14.12
CA PRO A 279 0.12 20.57 -15.47
C PRO A 279 1.56 21.10 -15.54
N GLU A 280 2.07 21.66 -14.44
CA GLU A 280 3.45 22.06 -14.28
C GLU A 280 4.30 20.88 -13.82
N LEU A 281 4.79 20.11 -14.79
CA LEU A 281 5.65 18.96 -14.52
C LEU A 281 7.06 19.43 -14.14
N LYS A 282 7.45 19.17 -12.90
CA LYS A 282 8.77 19.43 -12.33
C LYS A 282 9.65 18.17 -12.33
N LEU A 283 10.93 18.34 -12.04
CA LEU A 283 11.86 17.21 -11.97
C LEU A 283 11.58 16.32 -10.76
N ARG A 284 11.17 16.91 -9.63
CA ARG A 284 10.70 16.18 -8.45
C ARG A 284 9.59 15.18 -8.79
N ASP A 285 8.57 15.63 -9.53
CA ASP A 285 7.44 14.78 -9.92
C ASP A 285 7.91 13.51 -10.67
N LEU A 286 8.94 13.64 -11.51
CA LEU A 286 9.53 12.51 -12.23
C LEU A 286 10.30 11.57 -11.31
N ARG A 287 11.11 12.11 -10.40
CA ARG A 287 11.90 11.30 -9.44
C ARG A 287 11.00 10.53 -8.48
N GLU A 288 9.92 11.15 -8.00
CA GLU A 288 8.92 10.49 -7.16
C GLU A 288 8.09 9.47 -7.96
N THR A 289 7.83 9.74 -9.24
CA THR A 289 7.13 8.77 -10.12
C THR A 289 7.99 7.57 -10.49
N PHE A 290 9.30 7.73 -10.71
CA PHE A 290 10.18 6.66 -11.20
C PHE A 290 11.28 6.32 -10.17
N LEU A 291 10.88 5.81 -9.00
CA LEU A 291 11.78 5.50 -7.87
C LEU A 291 12.92 4.52 -8.19
N TYR A 292 12.72 3.66 -9.21
CA TYR A 292 13.70 2.65 -9.62
C TYR A 292 14.41 3.02 -10.94
N ASP A 293 14.34 4.30 -11.33
CA ASP A 293 15.01 4.78 -12.53
C ASP A 293 16.53 4.86 -12.33
N ASP A 294 17.26 4.48 -13.37
CA ASP A 294 18.72 4.56 -13.45
C ASP A 294 19.15 4.74 -14.91
N ASP A 295 20.45 4.87 -15.16
CA ASP A 295 21.01 5.06 -16.51
C ASP A 295 20.77 3.86 -17.46
N LYS A 296 20.17 2.78 -16.97
CA LYS A 296 19.88 1.53 -17.69
C LYS A 296 18.41 1.11 -17.58
N ALA A 297 17.54 1.99 -17.07
CA ALA A 297 16.13 1.69 -16.87
C ALA A 297 15.43 1.33 -18.18
N ILE A 298 15.83 1.95 -19.30
CA ILE A 298 15.35 1.61 -20.64
C ILE A 298 16.42 0.84 -21.43
N MET A 299 15.97 -0.27 -22.03
CA MET A 299 16.71 -1.07 -22.98
C MET A 299 16.11 -0.97 -24.38
N VAL A 300 16.95 -0.95 -25.41
CA VAL A 300 16.53 -0.85 -26.80
C VAL A 300 16.95 -2.08 -27.59
N LEU A 301 15.97 -2.84 -28.08
CA LEU A 301 16.11 -4.10 -28.80
C LEU A 301 15.65 -3.97 -30.25
N LYS A 302 16.25 -4.73 -31.16
CA LYS A 302 15.71 -4.90 -32.50
C LYS A 302 14.85 -6.17 -32.53
N VAL A 303 13.55 -6.03 -32.77
CA VAL A 303 12.58 -7.14 -32.78
C VAL A 303 11.65 -7.02 -33.98
N SER A 304 10.86 -8.06 -34.27
CA SER A 304 9.80 -7.93 -35.27
C SER A 304 8.60 -7.17 -34.69
N ALA A 305 7.84 -6.50 -35.55
CA ALA A 305 6.59 -5.84 -35.17
C ALA A 305 5.55 -6.83 -34.58
N GLU A 306 5.68 -8.12 -34.88
CA GLU A 306 4.82 -9.18 -34.33
C GLU A 306 5.10 -9.42 -32.84
N VAL A 307 6.38 -9.44 -32.43
CA VAL A 307 6.77 -9.53 -31.02
C VAL A 307 6.11 -8.41 -30.23
N VAL A 308 6.21 -7.17 -30.72
CA VAL A 308 5.62 -6.01 -30.05
C VAL A 308 4.10 -6.17 -29.90
N ARG A 309 3.41 -6.67 -30.92
CA ARG A 309 1.96 -6.91 -30.84
C ARG A 309 1.59 -7.95 -29.78
N GLU A 310 2.37 -9.02 -29.64
CA GLU A 310 2.12 -10.03 -28.61
C GLU A 310 2.44 -9.50 -27.20
N LEU A 311 3.50 -8.69 -27.03
CA LEU A 311 3.79 -8.01 -25.76
C LEU A 311 2.66 -7.06 -25.36
N VAL A 312 2.11 -6.29 -26.30
CA VAL A 312 0.97 -5.40 -26.06
C VAL A 312 -0.28 -6.21 -25.72
N LYS A 313 -0.56 -7.27 -26.47
CA LYS A 313 -1.70 -8.16 -26.24
C LYS A 313 -1.65 -8.81 -24.86
N HIS A 314 -0.46 -9.21 -24.39
CA HIS A 314 -0.25 -9.74 -23.04
C HIS A 314 -0.62 -8.72 -21.96
N GLY A 315 0.01 -7.54 -21.98
CA GLY A 315 -0.22 -6.54 -20.95
C GLY A 315 -1.62 -5.91 -20.97
N THR A 316 -2.37 -6.05 -22.07
CA THR A 316 -3.76 -5.56 -22.19
C THR A 316 -4.83 -6.62 -21.90
N GLN A 317 -4.44 -7.83 -21.48
CA GLN A 317 -5.40 -8.87 -21.05
C GLN A 317 -6.23 -8.40 -19.84
N GLU A 318 -7.50 -8.82 -19.77
CA GLU A 318 -8.39 -8.46 -18.66
C GLU A 318 -7.82 -8.94 -17.30
N THR A 319 -7.16 -10.08 -17.27
CA THR A 319 -6.48 -10.65 -16.08
C THR A 319 -5.25 -9.86 -15.64
N LYS A 320 -4.73 -8.98 -16.50
CA LYS A 320 -3.58 -8.10 -16.21
C LYS A 320 -4.00 -6.67 -15.86
N LYS A 321 -5.29 -6.32 -16.01
CA LYS A 321 -5.79 -5.00 -15.61
C LYS A 321 -5.67 -4.83 -14.09
N GLY A 322 -5.07 -3.72 -13.67
CA GLY A 322 -4.77 -3.44 -12.27
C GLY A 322 -3.43 -4.00 -11.80
N THR A 323 -2.70 -4.76 -12.62
CA THR A 323 -1.31 -5.16 -12.34
C THR A 323 -0.32 -4.21 -13.00
N GLY A 324 0.97 -4.31 -12.64
CA GLY A 324 2.03 -3.49 -13.24
C GLY A 324 2.24 -3.75 -14.74
N ALA A 325 1.65 -4.82 -15.28
CA ALA A 325 1.87 -5.28 -16.63
C ALA A 325 1.19 -4.44 -17.72
N TYR A 326 0.30 -3.50 -17.41
CA TYR A 326 -0.37 -2.74 -18.47
C TYR A 326 0.62 -1.83 -19.24
N PRO A 327 0.67 -1.85 -20.59
CA PRO A 327 1.66 -1.10 -21.35
C PRO A 327 1.20 0.33 -21.70
N GLN A 328 2.02 1.32 -21.35
CA GLN A 328 1.96 2.67 -21.90
C GLN A 328 2.81 2.74 -23.18
N LEU A 329 2.22 3.20 -24.29
CA LEU A 329 2.73 2.94 -25.65
C LEU A 329 2.90 4.19 -26.50
N ALA A 330 3.96 4.23 -27.32
CA ALA A 330 4.18 5.24 -28.36
C ALA A 330 4.84 4.64 -29.63
N GLY A 331 4.76 5.34 -30.77
CA GLY A 331 5.49 4.96 -32.00
C GLY A 331 4.74 4.09 -33.03
N GLY A 332 3.41 4.14 -33.05
CA GLY A 332 2.64 3.55 -34.16
C GLY A 332 2.65 2.01 -34.24
N TRP A 333 2.75 1.33 -33.10
CA TRP A 333 2.86 -0.13 -33.00
C TRP A 333 1.78 -0.92 -33.76
N LYS A 334 0.57 -0.38 -33.88
CA LYS A 334 -0.55 -1.03 -34.59
C LYS A 334 -0.29 -1.21 -36.09
N THR A 335 0.42 -0.26 -36.71
CA THR A 335 0.65 -0.22 -38.16
C THR A 335 2.05 -0.67 -38.56
N ALA A 336 2.94 -0.90 -37.60
CA ALA A 336 4.31 -1.31 -37.85
C ALA A 336 4.39 -2.69 -38.52
N LYS A 337 5.34 -2.83 -39.46
CA LYS A 337 5.61 -4.06 -40.23
C LYS A 337 7.13 -4.30 -40.25
N GLY A 338 7.53 -5.56 -40.38
CA GLY A 338 8.95 -5.94 -40.43
C GLY A 338 9.65 -5.72 -39.09
N ASP A 339 10.93 -5.36 -39.16
CA ASP A 339 11.75 -5.06 -37.99
C ASP A 339 11.43 -3.68 -37.42
N VAL A 340 11.46 -3.59 -36.09
CA VAL A 340 11.27 -2.38 -35.31
C VAL A 340 12.30 -2.31 -34.20
N TRP A 341 12.59 -1.10 -33.74
CA TRP A 341 13.35 -0.89 -32.51
C TRP A 341 12.37 -0.72 -31.34
N LEU A 342 12.45 -1.60 -30.35
CA LEU A 342 11.63 -1.57 -29.15
C LEU A 342 12.44 -0.98 -28.00
N ALA A 343 12.05 0.20 -27.52
CA ALA A 343 12.49 0.76 -26.25
C ALA A 343 11.55 0.29 -25.14
N ILE A 344 12.07 -0.41 -24.14
CA ILE A 344 11.28 -1.09 -23.11
C ILE A 344 12.00 -1.06 -21.77
N SER A 345 11.25 -1.03 -20.67
CA SER A 345 11.79 -1.13 -19.31
C SER A 345 12.68 -2.38 -19.18
N SER A 346 13.96 -2.19 -18.85
CA SER A 346 14.98 -3.24 -18.88
C SER A 346 14.66 -4.38 -17.91
N PHE A 347 14.11 -4.05 -16.73
CA PHE A 347 13.73 -5.03 -15.72
C PHE A 347 12.71 -6.07 -16.22
N LEU A 348 11.87 -5.72 -17.21
CA LEU A 348 10.91 -6.66 -17.79
C LEU A 348 11.58 -7.83 -18.53
N LEU A 349 12.84 -7.64 -18.90
CA LEU A 349 13.60 -8.54 -19.76
C LEU A 349 14.71 -9.26 -19.00
N ILE A 350 15.38 -8.55 -18.09
CA ILE A 350 16.60 -9.05 -17.43
C ILE A 350 16.33 -9.79 -16.12
N ARG A 351 15.13 -9.62 -15.54
CA ARG A 351 14.74 -10.32 -14.32
C ARG A 351 13.90 -11.54 -14.67
N ALA A 352 14.45 -12.72 -14.39
CA ALA A 352 13.77 -13.99 -14.59
C ALA A 352 12.52 -14.12 -13.69
N ASP A 353 12.53 -13.48 -12.51
CA ASP A 353 11.48 -13.50 -11.48
C ASP A 353 10.42 -12.40 -11.65
N ASN A 354 10.30 -11.79 -12.84
CA ASN A 354 9.34 -10.72 -13.05
C ASN A 354 7.88 -11.21 -13.18
N ASN A 355 7.04 -10.83 -12.22
CA ASN A 355 5.60 -11.17 -12.19
C ASN A 355 4.75 -10.50 -13.30
N ASP A 356 5.28 -9.49 -14.02
CA ASP A 356 4.55 -8.87 -15.13
C ASP A 356 4.47 -9.79 -16.37
N GLY A 357 5.32 -10.83 -16.47
CA GLY A 357 5.20 -11.93 -17.45
C GLY A 357 5.58 -11.60 -18.90
N TYR A 358 6.25 -10.47 -19.15
CA TYR A 358 6.73 -10.09 -20.48
C TYR A 358 7.86 -11.00 -21.01
N ASN A 359 8.68 -11.53 -20.10
CA ASN A 359 9.69 -12.54 -20.37
C ASN A 359 9.08 -13.82 -20.97
N GLU A 360 7.95 -14.30 -20.46
CA GLU A 360 7.27 -15.50 -20.98
C GLU A 360 6.83 -15.33 -22.45
N VAL A 361 6.39 -14.12 -22.82
CA VAL A 361 6.00 -13.81 -24.21
C VAL A 361 7.21 -13.93 -25.12
N LEU A 362 8.34 -13.37 -24.72
CA LEU A 362 9.59 -13.45 -25.47
C LEU A 362 10.14 -14.87 -25.51
N GLN A 363 10.09 -15.61 -24.40
CA GLN A 363 10.49 -17.02 -24.32
C GLN A 363 9.72 -17.86 -25.34
N LYS A 364 8.38 -17.72 -25.37
CA LYS A 364 7.51 -18.42 -26.33
C LYS A 364 7.83 -18.04 -27.77
N PHE A 365 8.04 -16.75 -28.03
CA PHE A 365 8.32 -16.25 -29.37
C PHE A 365 9.69 -16.71 -29.89
N TRP A 366 10.71 -16.66 -29.03
CA TRP A 366 12.08 -17.07 -29.35
C TRP A 366 12.34 -18.57 -29.21
N LYS A 367 11.35 -19.33 -28.72
CA LYS A 367 11.42 -20.78 -28.50
C LYS A 367 12.60 -21.16 -27.59
N LEU A 368 12.72 -20.44 -26.47
CA LEU A 368 13.77 -20.65 -25.48
C LEU A 368 13.30 -21.56 -24.34
N PRO A 369 14.22 -22.30 -23.69
CA PRO A 369 13.85 -23.28 -22.67
C PRO A 369 13.27 -22.64 -21.41
N ASP A 370 13.80 -21.49 -20.98
CA ASP A 370 13.47 -20.84 -19.71
C ASP A 370 13.59 -19.31 -19.78
N ALA A 371 13.27 -18.65 -18.66
CA ALA A 371 13.33 -17.21 -18.52
C ALA A 371 14.78 -16.68 -18.49
N GLU A 372 15.74 -17.46 -18.00
CA GLU A 372 17.16 -17.09 -17.92
C GLU A 372 17.77 -16.99 -19.32
N ALA A 373 17.57 -18.00 -20.17
CA ALA A 373 17.96 -17.97 -21.57
C ALA A 373 17.31 -16.80 -22.34
N THR A 374 16.09 -16.42 -21.94
CA THR A 374 15.38 -15.27 -22.50
C THR A 374 16.05 -13.95 -22.11
N ALA A 375 16.42 -13.79 -20.84
CA ALA A 375 17.15 -12.63 -20.34
C ALA A 375 18.54 -12.51 -21.00
N GLU A 376 19.28 -13.61 -21.10
CA GLU A 376 20.59 -13.66 -21.78
C GLU A 376 20.47 -13.26 -23.26
N LYS A 377 19.48 -13.81 -23.97
CA LYS A 377 19.24 -13.46 -25.37
C LYS A 377 18.86 -11.99 -25.53
N ALA A 378 17.96 -11.48 -24.68
CA ALA A 378 17.58 -10.07 -24.70
C ALA A 378 18.79 -9.16 -24.48
N LEU A 379 19.65 -9.46 -23.50
CA LEU A 379 20.88 -8.72 -23.26
C LEU A 379 21.83 -8.75 -24.46
N LYS A 380 21.94 -9.90 -25.14
CA LYS A 380 22.80 -10.08 -26.31
C LYS A 380 22.27 -9.37 -27.57
N GLU A 381 20.95 -9.37 -27.78
CA GLU A 381 20.30 -8.74 -28.94
C GLU A 381 20.03 -7.25 -28.75
N ALA A 382 20.14 -6.77 -27.52
CA ALA A 382 19.98 -5.36 -27.24
C ALA A 382 21.14 -4.56 -27.81
N SER A 383 20.79 -3.40 -28.38
CA SER A 383 21.79 -2.40 -28.74
C SER A 383 22.57 -1.92 -27.51
N ASP A 384 23.63 -1.16 -27.72
CA ASP A 384 24.35 -0.47 -26.65
C ASP A 384 23.63 0.82 -26.20
N VAL A 385 22.38 1.07 -26.62
CA VAL A 385 21.56 2.20 -26.19
C VAL A 385 20.84 1.84 -24.88
N ARG A 386 21.14 2.59 -23.82
CA ARG A 386 20.57 2.49 -22.47
C ARG A 386 20.46 3.88 -21.87
N PHE A 387 19.36 4.18 -21.20
CA PHE A 387 19.14 5.48 -20.59
C PHE A 387 18.03 5.46 -19.53
N SER A 388 17.99 6.55 -18.74
CA SER A 388 16.97 6.84 -17.72
C SER A 388 15.66 7.34 -18.33
N ILE A 389 14.54 6.96 -17.72
CA ILE A 389 13.20 7.48 -18.05
C ILE A 389 13.14 8.98 -17.75
N THR A 390 13.62 9.40 -16.57
CA THR A 390 13.64 10.80 -16.13
C THR A 390 14.41 11.67 -17.12
N ASP A 391 15.61 11.23 -17.55
CA ASP A 391 16.40 11.96 -18.55
C ASP A 391 15.70 12.02 -19.90
N ALA A 392 15.09 10.93 -20.35
CA ALA A 392 14.33 10.92 -21.60
C ALA A 392 13.19 11.95 -21.57
N VAL A 393 12.45 12.03 -20.46
CA VAL A 393 11.37 13.02 -20.28
C VAL A 393 11.93 14.43 -20.21
N LYS A 394 12.99 14.66 -19.42
CA LYS A 394 13.66 15.96 -19.31
C LYS A 394 14.13 16.49 -20.67
N ASN A 395 14.68 15.63 -21.51
CA ASN A 395 15.21 16.00 -22.82
C ASN A 395 14.11 16.20 -23.88
N ASN A 396 13.02 15.44 -23.81
CA ASN A 396 12.06 15.33 -24.92
C ASN A 396 10.66 15.85 -24.62
N ALA A 397 10.31 16.14 -23.36
CA ALA A 397 8.97 16.57 -22.98
C ALA A 397 8.52 17.77 -23.79
N GLN A 398 9.38 18.77 -24.04
CA GLN A 398 9.06 19.97 -24.82
C GLN A 398 8.61 19.67 -26.26
N ALA A 399 9.10 18.57 -26.85
CA ALA A 399 8.83 18.21 -28.23
C ALA A 399 7.53 17.40 -28.43
N VAL A 400 6.84 17.02 -27.34
CA VAL A 400 5.60 16.23 -27.39
C VAL A 400 4.38 17.15 -27.51
N PRO A 401 3.57 17.12 -28.57
CA PRO A 401 2.41 18.01 -28.66
C PRO A 401 1.32 17.63 -27.63
N ALA A 402 0.94 18.56 -26.74
CA ALA A 402 -0.05 18.32 -25.69
C ALA A 402 -1.41 17.85 -26.23
N ASN A 403 -1.81 18.38 -27.39
CA ASN A 403 -3.04 17.99 -28.10
C ASN A 403 -3.04 16.56 -28.68
N LYS A 404 -1.88 15.89 -28.73
CA LYS A 404 -1.75 14.49 -29.15
C LYS A 404 -1.82 13.51 -27.99
N LEU A 405 -1.77 13.98 -26.75
CA LEU A 405 -1.96 13.14 -25.58
C LEU A 405 -3.44 12.73 -25.49
N PRO A 406 -3.74 11.51 -25.02
CA PRO A 406 -5.11 11.11 -24.71
C PRO A 406 -5.79 12.18 -23.87
N LYS A 407 -7.01 12.58 -24.23
CA LYS A 407 -7.83 13.34 -23.30
C LYS A 407 -8.24 12.38 -22.20
N GLN A 408 -7.74 12.59 -20.99
CA GLN A 408 -8.23 11.85 -19.85
C GLN A 408 -9.68 12.29 -19.62
N ALA A 409 -10.63 11.47 -20.07
CA ALA A 409 -12.02 11.68 -19.72
C ALA A 409 -12.10 11.37 -18.23
N ARG A 410 -12.23 12.40 -17.39
CA ARG A 410 -12.66 12.19 -16.01
C ARG A 410 -13.97 11.42 -16.09
N LYS A 411 -13.93 10.11 -15.79
CA LYS A 411 -15.09 9.24 -15.90
C LYS A 411 -16.08 9.75 -14.87
N THR A 412 -17.03 10.56 -15.31
CA THR A 412 -18.00 11.18 -14.41
C THR A 412 -18.78 10.04 -13.76
N VAL A 413 -18.57 9.83 -12.47
CA VAL A 413 -19.28 8.75 -11.79
C VAL A 413 -20.71 9.21 -11.60
N LYS A 414 -21.68 8.39 -12.02
CA LYS A 414 -23.08 8.78 -11.93
C LYS A 414 -23.43 9.06 -10.47
N GLY A 415 -23.81 10.31 -10.19
CA GLY A 415 -24.14 10.77 -8.84
C GLY A 415 -22.98 11.39 -8.06
N GLU A 416 -21.79 11.52 -8.65
CA GLU A 416 -20.61 12.15 -8.04
C GLU A 416 -20.87 13.60 -7.59
N ALA A 417 -21.45 14.43 -8.45
CA ALA A 417 -21.78 15.82 -8.10
C ALA A 417 -22.78 15.91 -6.94
N GLU A 418 -23.74 14.98 -6.88
CA GLU A 418 -24.77 14.99 -5.83
C GLU A 418 -24.19 14.49 -4.50
N ILE A 419 -23.36 13.44 -4.50
CA ILE A 419 -22.69 13.00 -3.28
C ILE A 419 -21.73 14.08 -2.76
N LEU A 420 -21.01 14.79 -3.63
CA LEU A 420 -20.15 15.91 -3.23
C LEU A 420 -20.97 17.02 -2.57
N ARG A 421 -22.10 17.40 -3.17
CA ARG A 421 -23.02 18.40 -2.61
C ARG A 421 -23.55 17.98 -1.23
N LEU A 422 -23.90 16.71 -1.07
CA LEU A 422 -24.39 16.16 0.21
C LEU A 422 -23.27 16.10 1.27
N LEU A 423 -22.06 15.71 0.88
CA LEU A 423 -20.92 15.68 1.79
C LEU A 423 -20.46 17.11 2.18
N GLN A 424 -20.58 18.08 1.27
CA GLN A 424 -20.40 19.50 1.57
C GLN A 424 -21.41 20.01 2.60
N ALA A 425 -22.69 19.66 2.43
CA ALA A 425 -23.72 20.00 3.41
C ALA A 425 -23.46 19.32 4.76
N TYR A 426 -22.99 18.07 4.74
CA TYR A 426 -22.62 17.33 5.94
C TYR A 426 -21.43 17.97 6.66
N LEU A 427 -20.40 18.38 5.92
CA LEU A 427 -19.24 19.10 6.46
C LEU A 427 -19.65 20.46 7.04
N LYS A 428 -20.46 21.22 6.31
CA LYS A 428 -20.96 22.51 6.76
C LYS A 428 -21.75 22.38 8.06
N ALA A 429 -22.66 21.41 8.15
CA ALA A 429 -23.41 21.15 9.36
C ALA A 429 -22.50 20.80 10.54
N PHE A 430 -21.39 20.11 10.29
CA PHE A 430 -20.38 19.82 11.31
C PHE A 430 -19.71 21.11 11.81
N HIS A 431 -19.16 21.95 10.93
CA HIS A 431 -18.48 23.21 11.32
C HIS A 431 -19.41 24.21 12.01
N GLU A 432 -20.68 24.27 11.63
CA GLU A 432 -21.64 25.23 12.21
C GLU A 432 -22.17 24.81 13.59
N ASN A 433 -22.11 23.52 13.93
CA ASN A 433 -22.77 22.98 15.12
C ASN A 433 -21.80 22.34 16.14
N ILE A 434 -20.50 22.32 15.85
CA ILE A 434 -19.46 21.87 16.79
C ILE A 434 -18.44 22.99 16.95
N SER A 435 -18.30 23.47 18.19
CA SER A 435 -17.31 24.50 18.54
C SER A 435 -15.92 23.87 18.67
N PRO A 436 -14.85 24.50 18.13
CA PRO A 436 -13.46 24.05 18.35
C PRO A 436 -13.05 24.02 19.82
N ASP A 437 -13.73 24.80 20.68
CA ASP A 437 -13.40 24.99 22.10
C ASP A 437 -14.18 24.05 23.06
N ASP A 438 -14.96 23.11 22.54
CA ASP A 438 -15.73 22.20 23.40
C ASP A 438 -14.82 21.10 23.97
N SER A 439 -14.33 21.32 25.19
CA SER A 439 -13.35 20.46 25.90
C SER A 439 -13.83 19.03 26.18
N ASN A 440 -15.10 18.72 25.92
CA ASN A 440 -15.68 17.37 26.02
C ASN A 440 -15.79 16.67 24.64
N PHE A 441 -15.44 17.34 23.56
CA PHE A 441 -15.46 16.76 22.23
C PHE A 441 -14.11 16.09 21.92
N PRO A 442 -14.10 14.82 21.48
CA PRO A 442 -12.92 14.27 20.83
C PRO A 442 -12.56 15.18 19.65
N ASN A 443 -11.28 15.41 19.38
CA ASN A 443 -10.88 16.18 18.20
C ASN A 443 -11.59 15.63 16.94
N LYS A 444 -11.78 16.48 15.93
CA LYS A 444 -12.52 16.17 14.70
C LYS A 444 -12.12 14.84 14.06
N GLU A 445 -10.84 14.46 14.12
CA GLU A 445 -10.32 13.16 13.69
C GLU A 445 -10.84 11.98 14.52
N THR A 446 -10.74 12.06 15.85
CA THR A 446 -11.23 11.02 16.76
C THR A 446 -12.72 10.76 16.53
N TRP A 447 -13.50 11.76 16.13
CA TRP A 447 -14.92 11.59 15.83
C TRP A 447 -15.22 10.86 14.51
N LEU A 448 -14.60 11.26 13.39
CA LEU A 448 -14.77 10.61 12.07
C LEU A 448 -14.48 9.11 12.14
N GLU A 449 -13.62 8.74 13.08
CA GLU A 449 -13.24 7.36 13.36
C GLU A 449 -14.10 6.71 14.45
N SER A 450 -14.57 7.47 15.45
CA SER A 450 -15.37 6.96 16.57
C SER A 450 -16.63 6.20 16.12
N LYS A 451 -16.96 5.14 16.86
CA LYS A 451 -18.25 4.44 16.74
C LYS A 451 -19.38 5.19 17.47
N VAL A 452 -19.09 6.35 18.05
CA VAL A 452 -20.02 7.12 18.88
C VAL A 452 -20.87 8.01 17.96
N PRO A 453 -22.19 7.80 17.89
CA PRO A 453 -23.06 8.66 17.10
C PRO A 453 -23.07 10.08 17.68
N ILE A 454 -22.95 11.11 16.83
CA ILE A 454 -23.23 12.49 17.28
C ILE A 454 -24.74 12.61 17.47
N ASP A 455 -25.14 13.00 18.67
CA ASP A 455 -26.52 13.32 19.03
C ASP A 455 -26.85 14.80 18.79
N GLN A 456 -26.37 15.35 17.67
CA GLN A 456 -26.66 16.70 17.19
C GLN A 456 -27.61 16.59 16.00
N PRO A 457 -28.82 17.18 16.09
CA PRO A 457 -29.86 17.02 15.07
C PRO A 457 -29.41 17.41 13.65
N ALA A 458 -28.74 18.56 13.49
CA ALA A 458 -28.33 19.06 12.18
C ALA A 458 -27.29 18.17 11.48
N ILE A 459 -26.34 17.63 12.27
CA ILE A 459 -25.29 16.72 11.77
C ILE A 459 -25.91 15.37 11.39
N ARG A 460 -26.84 14.86 12.20
CA ARG A 460 -27.58 13.63 11.91
C ARG A 460 -28.39 13.75 10.62
N GLU A 461 -29.13 14.84 10.47
CA GLU A 461 -29.95 15.08 9.27
C GLU A 461 -29.09 15.12 8.00
N ALA A 462 -27.96 15.83 8.03
CA ALA A 462 -27.05 15.90 6.89
C ALA A 462 -26.38 14.54 6.58
N ARG A 463 -26.00 13.77 7.61
CA ARG A 463 -25.51 12.39 7.44
C ARG A 463 -26.58 11.49 6.81
N ASP A 464 -27.81 11.56 7.31
CA ASP A 464 -28.89 10.69 6.87
C ASP A 464 -29.33 11.03 5.43
N ALA A 465 -29.16 12.28 4.98
CA ALA A 465 -29.31 12.66 3.58
C ALA A 465 -28.26 11.99 2.68
N VAL A 466 -26.99 11.94 3.11
CA VAL A 466 -25.93 11.17 2.43
C VAL A 466 -26.31 9.69 2.36
N ARG A 467 -26.78 9.11 3.47
CA ARG A 467 -27.18 7.69 3.54
C ARG A 467 -28.35 7.39 2.62
N GLY A 468 -29.40 8.21 2.63
CA GLY A 468 -30.58 8.04 1.78
C GLY A 468 -30.20 8.03 0.30
N PHE A 469 -29.30 8.93 -0.11
CA PHE A 469 -28.77 8.94 -1.48
C PHE A 469 -28.02 7.65 -1.82
N LEU A 470 -27.18 7.14 -0.93
CA LEU A 470 -26.41 5.92 -1.14
C LEU A 470 -27.28 4.65 -1.14
N GLU A 471 -28.29 4.59 -0.27
CA GLU A 471 -29.21 3.45 -0.15
C GLU A 471 -30.15 3.30 -1.35
N GLU A 472 -30.53 4.41 -2.00
CA GLU A 472 -31.39 4.40 -3.18
C GLU A 472 -30.64 4.08 -4.48
N ARG A 473 -29.33 3.85 -4.41
CA ARG A 473 -28.54 3.45 -5.58
C ARG A 473 -28.94 2.07 -6.09
N GLY A 474 -28.96 1.91 -7.40
CA GLY A 474 -29.60 0.77 -8.05
C GLY A 474 -29.10 -0.61 -7.57
N THR A 475 -27.80 -0.78 -7.33
CA THR A 475 -27.28 -2.07 -6.82
C THR A 475 -27.36 -2.19 -5.30
N VAL A 476 -27.21 -1.08 -4.58
CA VAL A 476 -27.34 -1.00 -3.11
C VAL A 476 -28.76 -1.32 -2.66
N LYS A 477 -29.76 -0.70 -3.30
CA LYS A 477 -31.19 -0.96 -3.07
C LYS A 477 -31.55 -2.41 -3.35
N LYS A 478 -31.10 -2.96 -4.48
CA LYS A 478 -31.29 -4.38 -4.81
C LYS A 478 -30.72 -5.31 -3.74
N TYR A 479 -29.52 -5.02 -3.23
CA TYR A 479 -28.95 -5.81 -2.15
C TYR A 479 -29.73 -5.64 -0.84
N LYS A 480 -30.17 -4.42 -0.49
CA LYS A 480 -31.03 -4.16 0.67
C LYS A 480 -32.32 -4.99 0.61
N ASP A 481 -32.97 -5.04 -0.55
CA ASP A 481 -34.19 -5.82 -0.77
C ASP A 481 -33.91 -7.33 -0.64
N VAL A 482 -32.82 -7.84 -1.22
CA VAL A 482 -32.40 -9.25 -1.08
C VAL A 482 -32.07 -9.58 0.38
N ALA A 483 -31.32 -8.74 1.08
CA ALA A 483 -30.94 -8.93 2.48
C ALA A 483 -32.18 -8.96 3.41
N ALA A 484 -33.18 -8.12 3.16
CA ALA A 484 -34.44 -8.14 3.90
C ALA A 484 -35.21 -9.47 3.75
N THR A 485 -35.05 -10.18 2.63
CA THR A 485 -35.67 -11.50 2.43
C THR A 485 -34.89 -12.65 3.05
N LEU A 486 -33.56 -12.50 3.26
CA LEU A 486 -32.70 -13.52 3.87
C LEU A 486 -32.87 -13.64 5.39
N ASN A 487 -33.22 -12.55 6.08
CA ASN A 487 -33.51 -12.55 7.53
C ASN A 487 -34.71 -13.43 7.95
N LYS A 488 -35.39 -14.07 6.99
CA LYS A 488 -36.48 -15.04 7.23
C LYS A 488 -36.03 -16.50 7.04
N GLY A 489 -34.83 -16.83 7.51
CA GLY A 489 -34.37 -18.23 7.66
C GLY A 489 -33.94 -18.93 6.37
N ALA A 490 -33.51 -18.20 5.34
CA ALA A 490 -33.05 -18.80 4.08
C ALA A 490 -31.52 -18.91 4.00
N GLN A 491 -31.03 -20.03 3.47
CA GLN A 491 -29.62 -20.24 3.11
C GLN A 491 -29.09 -19.12 2.20
N TRP A 492 -27.87 -18.67 2.47
CA TRP A 492 -27.16 -17.68 1.70
C TRP A 492 -26.92 -18.20 0.27
N LYS A 493 -27.61 -17.65 -0.73
CA LYS A 493 -27.51 -18.07 -2.14
C LYS A 493 -26.48 -17.22 -2.90
N ASP A 494 -25.90 -17.77 -3.96
CA ASP A 494 -24.96 -17.09 -4.87
C ASP A 494 -25.48 -15.72 -5.35
N ASP A 495 -26.80 -15.59 -5.54
CA ASP A 495 -27.45 -14.35 -5.94
C ASP A 495 -27.28 -13.21 -4.92
N ALA A 496 -27.27 -13.50 -3.61
CA ALA A 496 -27.06 -12.52 -2.56
C ALA A 496 -25.60 -12.05 -2.51
N ARG A 497 -24.66 -12.96 -2.75
CA ARG A 497 -23.23 -12.67 -2.87
C ARG A 497 -22.94 -11.81 -4.09
N VAL A 498 -23.57 -12.10 -5.23
CA VAL A 498 -23.46 -11.30 -6.45
C VAL A 498 -24.06 -9.91 -6.24
N ALA A 499 -25.25 -9.82 -5.62
CA ALA A 499 -25.90 -8.54 -5.31
C ALA A 499 -25.05 -7.69 -4.35
N TRP A 500 -24.47 -8.29 -3.30
CA TRP A 500 -23.56 -7.61 -2.39
C TRP A 500 -22.29 -7.13 -3.09
N THR A 501 -21.66 -7.97 -3.92
CA THR A 501 -20.43 -7.62 -4.66
C THR A 501 -20.68 -6.42 -5.56
N ASN A 502 -21.84 -6.40 -6.24
CA ASN A 502 -22.22 -5.28 -7.10
C ASN A 502 -22.52 -4.00 -6.30
N ALA A 503 -23.23 -4.11 -5.18
CA ALA A 503 -23.47 -2.99 -4.25
C ALA A 503 -22.16 -2.40 -3.72
N ARG A 504 -21.24 -3.26 -3.27
CA ARG A 504 -19.92 -2.87 -2.79
C ARG A 504 -19.10 -2.20 -3.89
N LYS A 505 -19.10 -2.75 -5.11
CA LYS A 505 -18.42 -2.17 -6.26
C LYS A 505 -18.95 -0.78 -6.59
N GLU A 506 -20.27 -0.58 -6.62
CA GLU A 506 -20.87 0.72 -6.88
C GLU A 506 -20.50 1.77 -5.82
N LEU A 507 -20.49 1.39 -4.53
CA LEU A 507 -20.06 2.28 -3.45
C LEU A 507 -18.56 2.58 -3.50
N LEU A 508 -17.71 1.60 -3.83
CA LEU A 508 -16.26 1.79 -3.97
C LEU A 508 -15.92 2.66 -5.17
N GLU A 509 -16.62 2.52 -6.31
CA GLU A 509 -16.43 3.39 -7.48
C GLU A 509 -16.78 4.84 -7.16
N LEU A 510 -17.89 5.08 -6.45
CA LEU A 510 -18.28 6.42 -6.02
C LEU A 510 -17.31 6.99 -4.99
N ARG A 511 -16.91 6.22 -3.99
CA ARG A 511 -15.88 6.63 -3.01
C ARG A 511 -14.56 6.98 -3.69
N GLY A 512 -14.11 6.16 -4.64
CA GLY A 512 -12.87 6.38 -5.38
C GLY A 512 -12.90 7.68 -6.20
N SER A 513 -14.06 8.08 -6.73
CA SER A 513 -14.18 9.36 -7.45
C SER A 513 -13.93 10.59 -6.58
N LEU A 514 -14.22 10.50 -5.28
CA LEU A 514 -14.06 11.59 -4.32
C LEU A 514 -12.60 11.92 -4.01
N ARG A 515 -11.69 10.93 -4.12
CA ARG A 515 -10.24 11.12 -3.93
C ARG A 515 -9.65 12.18 -4.88
N SER A 516 -10.24 12.33 -6.07
CA SER A 516 -9.82 13.33 -7.07
C SER A 516 -10.30 14.76 -6.78
N GLN A 517 -11.08 14.96 -5.71
CA GLN A 517 -11.65 16.27 -5.33
C GLN A 517 -11.06 16.82 -4.03
N ASP A 518 -10.12 16.08 -3.42
CA ASP A 518 -9.46 16.45 -2.17
C ASP A 518 -8.32 17.49 -2.36
N ASP A 519 -8.06 17.96 -3.60
CA ASP A 519 -6.92 18.83 -3.94
C ASP A 519 -7.09 20.38 -3.84
N PRO A 520 -8.07 20.96 -3.09
CA PRO A 520 -7.93 22.37 -2.67
C PRO A 520 -7.56 22.56 -1.19
N ALA A 521 -7.61 21.51 -0.36
CA ALA A 521 -7.68 21.68 1.09
C ALA A 521 -6.51 21.08 1.87
N PHE A 522 -5.28 21.30 1.38
CA PHE A 522 -4.08 21.27 2.24
C PHE A 522 -4.17 22.27 3.43
N SER A 523 -5.17 23.17 3.43
CA SER A 523 -5.32 24.24 4.43
C SER A 523 -6.44 24.04 5.47
N THR A 524 -7.34 23.04 5.35
CA THR A 524 -8.48 22.88 6.28
C THR A 524 -8.68 21.48 6.88
N GLY A 525 -7.95 20.46 6.43
CA GLY A 525 -8.07 19.09 6.98
C GLY A 525 -9.46 18.47 6.77
N ASP A 526 -10.15 18.82 5.69
CA ASP A 526 -11.50 18.34 5.36
C ASP A 526 -11.47 17.32 4.21
N SER A 527 -11.66 16.03 4.49
CA SER A 527 -11.69 14.96 3.49
C SER A 527 -13.12 14.50 3.16
N TYR A 528 -13.56 14.65 1.91
CA TYR A 528 -14.84 14.09 1.45
C TYR A 528 -14.83 12.56 1.51
N PHE A 529 -13.66 11.94 1.35
CA PHE A 529 -13.46 10.51 1.49
C PHE A 529 -13.77 10.02 2.92
N ARG A 530 -13.35 10.75 3.97
CA ARG A 530 -13.67 10.43 5.37
C ARG A 530 -15.15 10.60 5.69
N LEU A 531 -15.74 11.72 5.28
CA LEU A 531 -17.18 11.97 5.46
C LEU A 531 -18.03 10.90 4.78
N PHE A 532 -17.60 10.44 3.60
CA PHE A 532 -18.22 9.31 2.92
C PHE A 532 -18.13 8.03 3.75
N ASN A 533 -16.94 7.67 4.24
CA ASN A 533 -16.73 6.48 5.07
C ASN A 533 -17.55 6.52 6.37
N ALA A 534 -17.65 7.68 7.02
CA ALA A 534 -18.46 7.87 8.22
C ALA A 534 -19.95 7.68 7.92
N ALA A 535 -20.44 8.25 6.81
CA ALA A 535 -21.85 8.16 6.42
C ALA A 535 -22.27 6.74 6.00
N VAL A 536 -21.42 6.04 5.25
CA VAL A 536 -21.74 4.74 4.64
C VAL A 536 -21.70 3.56 5.64
N ARG A 537 -21.20 3.77 6.87
CA ARG A 537 -21.21 2.74 7.94
C ARG A 537 -22.61 2.18 8.17
N GLY A 538 -22.80 0.88 7.98
CA GLY A 538 -24.11 0.23 8.16
C GLY A 538 -25.07 0.40 6.97
N ILE A 539 -24.62 0.94 5.84
CA ILE A 539 -25.35 0.85 4.57
C ILE A 539 -25.17 -0.56 4.00
N PRO A 540 -26.23 -1.21 3.47
CA PRO A 540 -26.14 -2.51 2.83
C PRO A 540 -25.07 -2.53 1.71
N GLY A 541 -24.17 -3.52 1.74
CA GLY A 541 -23.08 -3.63 0.76
C GLY A 541 -21.77 -2.94 1.19
N TRP A 542 -21.77 -2.24 2.32
CA TRP A 542 -20.57 -1.67 2.94
C TRP A 542 -20.14 -2.46 4.18
N GLY A 543 -18.85 -2.83 4.27
CA GLY A 543 -18.29 -3.68 5.34
C GLY A 543 -17.97 -5.10 4.89
N LEU A 544 -17.71 -6.01 5.82
CA LEU A 544 -17.50 -7.43 5.52
C LEU A 544 -18.80 -8.11 5.09
N LEU A 545 -18.68 -9.17 4.28
CA LEU A 545 -19.78 -10.01 3.84
C LEU A 545 -20.56 -10.52 5.09
N PRO A 546 -21.89 -10.33 5.22
CA PRO A 546 -22.62 -10.73 6.43
C PRO A 546 -22.78 -12.25 6.66
N ALA A 547 -21.88 -13.08 6.16
CA ALA A 547 -21.89 -14.52 6.37
C ALA A 547 -20.45 -15.01 6.57
N LEU A 548 -19.90 -14.74 7.76
CA LEU A 548 -18.76 -15.42 8.42
C LEU A 548 -18.50 -14.83 9.84
N THR A 549 -19.56 -14.48 10.56
CA THR A 549 -19.52 -14.25 12.03
C THR A 549 -20.47 -15.20 12.72
#